data_AF-K9UJT7-F1
#
_entry.id   AF-K9UJT7-F1
#
_cell.length_a   1.000
_cell.length_b   1.000
_cell.length_c   1.000
_cell.angle_alpha   90.00
_cell.angle_beta   90.00
_cell.angle_gamma   90.00
#
_symmetry.space_group_name_H-M   'P 1'
#
loop_
_entity.id
_entity.type
_entity.pdbx_description
1 polymer ?
#
loop_
_entity_poly.entity_id
_entity_poly.type
_entity_poly.pdbx_seq_one_letter_code
_entity_poly.pdbx_strand_id
1 'polypeptide(L)'
;MKNYLLPAALFGSITLVSYISPAVARSSVELQQIAKQSTVQIAKCDLASGAIVQKNANTYTVLTVAHAVKKTGCEIVAPDDTKYRVTQVKTFPNNIDLALVSFTSDKNYAVAKLTANSDRVEAGEVIYVSGFPVSSAIGSSVFTFVKGNVVANPPGKPQGNGYSLIYSNNARSGHSGGPVWNDRGEVVAIHGRRDIDTKLQLTTNSNVRVKTGYNLGITVNTFTKLATTAGIRGYSPATLATRSKPVDDLVASALQKESKGDYRGMLADLNQAIFLDSQNAQLYYNRGVAKTLLKNRDAIEDFNRAIALNLNDSDVYNNRGYIKSDLGDKKGAIQDFNRAISIDATNARAYHNRGNAKAALNNPKSALEDFNRAISLDDTLAPAYLNRSTVKAILGDTKGKLADLERAIAIAPNYIEAHENLGMAKSELGDSKGAIESFNRAIALNPKNANNYSSRGIARSKVADDKGAIEDFDRAIALDANQAKAYTNRGLLKAKLGDKKAALLDLKKAANRFKRQGQTASYNRVLSEIRRISSRGNK
;
A
#
# COMPACT_ATOMS: atom_id res chain seq x y z
N MET A 1 4.10 -88.29 41.88
CA MET A 1 3.54 -86.93 41.73
C MET A 1 4.55 -86.10 40.95
N LYS A 2 4.27 -85.80 39.67
CA LYS A 2 5.14 -85.01 38.79
C LYS A 2 4.64 -83.57 38.79
N ASN A 3 5.46 -82.64 39.29
CA ASN A 3 5.23 -81.19 39.16
C ASN A 3 5.68 -80.73 37.78
N TYR A 4 4.79 -80.05 37.06
CA TYR A 4 5.12 -79.29 35.85
C TYR A 4 5.44 -77.84 36.24
N LEU A 5 6.62 -77.36 35.88
CA LEU A 5 7.00 -75.95 35.87
C LEU A 5 7.13 -75.53 34.40
N LEU A 6 6.27 -74.62 33.95
CA LEU A 6 6.35 -73.94 32.66
C LEU A 6 7.33 -72.76 32.76
N PRO A 7 8.26 -72.54 31.80
CA PRO A 7 8.97 -71.28 31.70
C PRO A 7 8.12 -70.26 30.93
N ALA A 8 7.95 -69.07 31.52
CA ALA A 8 7.32 -67.92 30.89
C ALA A 8 8.24 -67.34 29.80
N ALA A 9 7.76 -67.25 28.56
CA ALA A 9 8.41 -66.50 27.50
C ALA A 9 7.95 -65.03 27.55
N LEU A 10 8.86 -64.11 27.89
CA LEU A 10 8.64 -62.67 27.73
C LEU A 10 8.67 -62.30 26.24
N PHE A 11 7.55 -61.86 25.69
CA PHE A 11 7.51 -61.11 24.44
C PHE A 11 7.83 -59.64 24.74
N GLY A 12 9.09 -59.24 24.56
CA GLY A 12 9.48 -57.83 24.61
C GLY A 12 9.02 -57.11 23.34
N SER A 13 8.04 -56.22 23.46
CA SER A 13 7.69 -55.27 22.40
C SER A 13 8.78 -54.21 22.27
N ILE A 14 9.51 -54.19 21.15
CA ILE A 14 10.44 -53.11 20.82
C ILE A 14 9.61 -51.92 20.35
N THR A 15 9.29 -51.00 21.26
CA THR A 15 8.86 -49.63 20.88
C THR A 15 10.09 -48.86 20.39
N LEU A 16 10.21 -48.72 19.07
CA LEU A 16 11.11 -47.74 18.45
C LEU A 16 10.62 -46.33 18.79
N VAL A 17 11.10 -45.77 19.90
CA VAL A 17 10.99 -44.35 20.18
C VAL A 17 11.93 -43.64 19.21
N SER A 18 11.38 -43.16 18.09
CA SER A 18 12.12 -42.29 17.18
C SER A 18 12.36 -40.96 17.89
N TYR A 19 13.58 -40.76 18.39
CA TYR A 19 14.02 -39.45 18.84
C TYR A 19 14.02 -38.51 17.63
N ILE A 20 12.95 -37.73 17.47
CA ILE A 20 12.97 -36.58 16.59
C ILE A 20 13.91 -35.58 17.25
N SER A 21 15.17 -35.53 16.82
CA SER A 21 16.04 -34.41 17.15
C SER A 21 15.31 -33.13 16.73
N PRO A 22 15.07 -32.17 17.63
CA PRO A 22 14.48 -30.90 17.23
C PRO A 22 15.43 -30.28 16.20
N ALA A 23 14.95 -30.11 14.97
CA ALA A 23 15.71 -29.42 13.94
C ALA A 23 15.99 -28.01 14.46
N VAL A 24 17.26 -27.70 14.71
CA VAL A 24 17.67 -26.41 15.27
C VAL A 24 17.41 -25.33 14.22
N ALA A 25 16.71 -24.26 14.63
CA ALA A 25 16.50 -23.08 13.78
C ALA A 25 17.85 -22.49 13.36
N ARG A 26 18.01 -22.16 12.07
CA ARG A 26 19.26 -21.60 11.54
C ARG A 26 19.39 -20.13 11.90
N SER A 27 20.62 -19.62 11.94
CA SER A 27 20.84 -18.17 12.08
C SER A 27 20.31 -17.42 10.84
N SER A 28 19.89 -16.16 11.02
CA SER A 28 19.39 -15.34 9.92
C SER A 28 20.43 -15.12 8.81
N VAL A 29 21.72 -15.07 9.17
CA VAL A 29 22.84 -14.91 8.22
C VAL A 29 22.99 -16.16 7.35
N GLU A 30 22.94 -17.34 7.96
CA GLU A 30 23.02 -18.61 7.25
C GLU A 30 21.82 -18.80 6.31
N LEU A 31 20.61 -18.48 6.78
CA LEU A 31 19.40 -18.51 5.95
C LEU A 31 19.51 -17.58 4.75
N GLN A 32 20.04 -16.36 4.96
CA GLN A 32 20.25 -15.41 3.87
C GLN A 32 21.25 -15.93 2.83
N GLN A 33 22.30 -16.64 3.24
CA GLN A 33 23.27 -17.25 2.33
C GLN A 33 22.63 -18.37 1.48
N ILE A 34 21.86 -19.27 2.10
CA ILE A 34 21.11 -20.33 1.41
C ILE A 34 20.16 -19.70 0.37
N ALA A 35 19.43 -18.68 0.81
CA ALA A 35 18.50 -17.98 -0.05
C ALA A 35 19.21 -17.31 -1.24
N LYS A 36 20.35 -16.64 -1.00
CA LYS A 36 21.12 -15.96 -2.05
C LYS A 36 21.67 -16.94 -3.10
N GLN A 37 22.12 -18.12 -2.69
CA GLN A 37 22.73 -19.10 -3.59
C GLN A 37 21.74 -19.87 -4.48
N SER A 38 20.44 -19.76 -4.21
CA SER A 38 19.39 -20.50 -4.92
C SER A 38 18.24 -19.63 -5.44
N THR A 39 18.28 -18.32 -5.18
CA THR A 39 17.35 -17.34 -5.77
C THR A 39 17.97 -16.74 -7.03
N VAL A 40 17.17 -16.62 -8.08
CA VAL A 40 17.58 -15.98 -9.35
C VAL A 40 16.74 -14.75 -9.62
N GLN A 41 17.27 -13.84 -10.43
CA GLN A 41 16.48 -12.76 -11.04
C GLN A 41 15.97 -13.21 -12.40
N ILE A 42 14.72 -12.88 -12.69
CA ILE A 42 14.13 -12.95 -14.04
C ILE A 42 14.17 -11.55 -14.63
N ALA A 43 14.69 -11.44 -15.85
CA ALA A 43 14.90 -10.18 -16.54
C ALA A 43 14.43 -10.23 -18.01
N LYS A 44 14.48 -9.06 -18.67
CA LYS A 44 14.06 -8.77 -20.06
C LYS A 44 12.56 -8.89 -20.36
N CYS A 45 11.87 -9.88 -19.82
CA CYS A 45 10.42 -10.02 -20.01
C CYS A 45 9.62 -9.21 -18.98
N ASP A 46 9.92 -9.45 -17.71
CA ASP A 46 9.47 -8.66 -16.57
C ASP A 46 10.56 -8.69 -15.50
N LEU A 47 10.48 -7.79 -14.52
CA LEU A 47 11.40 -7.77 -13.38
C LEU A 47 10.80 -8.58 -12.24
N ALA A 48 11.35 -9.76 -12.02
CA ALA A 48 10.85 -10.75 -11.08
C ALA A 48 12.00 -11.59 -10.51
N SER A 49 11.64 -12.53 -9.64
CA SER A 49 12.56 -13.46 -9.01
C SER A 49 12.11 -14.91 -9.24
N GLY A 50 12.96 -15.86 -8.89
CA GLY A 50 12.65 -17.30 -8.96
C GLY A 50 13.50 -18.10 -8.00
N ALA A 51 13.08 -19.33 -7.69
CA ALA A 51 13.85 -20.28 -6.90
C ALA A 51 14.35 -21.41 -7.80
N ILE A 52 15.65 -21.72 -7.77
CA ILE A 52 16.19 -22.93 -8.41
C ILE A 52 15.70 -24.13 -7.59
N VAL A 53 14.81 -24.93 -8.14
CA VAL A 53 14.19 -26.06 -7.42
C VAL A 53 14.69 -27.42 -7.88
N GLN A 54 15.29 -27.52 -9.07
CA GLN A 54 15.81 -28.77 -9.62
C GLN A 54 17.04 -28.55 -10.49
N LYS A 55 17.92 -29.56 -10.51
CA LYS A 55 18.99 -29.73 -11.50
C LYS A 55 18.91 -31.13 -12.09
N ASN A 56 18.81 -31.23 -13.41
CA ASN A 56 18.89 -32.48 -14.17
C ASN A 56 20.00 -32.34 -15.22
N ALA A 57 21.12 -33.03 -15.04
CA ALA A 57 22.36 -32.78 -15.78
C ALA A 57 22.72 -31.28 -15.73
N ASN A 58 22.90 -30.62 -16.88
CA ASN A 58 23.22 -29.18 -16.95
C ASN A 58 21.97 -28.29 -17.03
N THR A 59 20.77 -28.87 -16.97
CA THR A 59 19.52 -28.12 -17.02
C THR A 59 19.01 -27.83 -15.61
N TYR A 60 18.80 -26.55 -15.32
CA TYR A 60 18.22 -26.05 -14.09
C TYR A 60 16.76 -25.68 -14.29
N THR A 61 15.92 -25.99 -13.31
CA THR A 61 14.51 -25.60 -13.28
C THR A 61 14.29 -24.58 -12.17
N VAL A 62 13.68 -23.46 -12.54
CA VAL A 62 13.34 -22.35 -11.65
C VAL A 62 11.83 -22.31 -11.48
N LEU A 63 11.37 -22.31 -10.24
CA LEU A 63 9.98 -22.08 -9.88
C LEU A 63 9.75 -20.57 -9.67
N THR A 64 8.73 -20.03 -10.31
CA THR A 64 8.39 -18.60 -10.27
C THR A 64 6.89 -18.39 -10.49
N VAL A 65 6.44 -17.14 -10.57
CA VAL A 65 5.05 -16.77 -10.91
C VAL A 65 4.84 -16.70 -12.41
N ALA A 66 3.63 -17.07 -12.87
CA ALA A 66 3.33 -17.11 -14.30
C ALA A 66 3.33 -15.72 -14.95
N HIS A 67 2.81 -14.70 -14.26
CA HIS A 67 2.72 -13.36 -14.82
C HIS A 67 4.08 -12.75 -15.19
N ALA A 68 5.15 -13.12 -14.49
CA ALA A 68 6.51 -12.64 -14.73
C ALA A 68 7.11 -13.14 -16.05
N VAL A 69 6.60 -14.26 -16.58
CA VAL A 69 7.19 -14.98 -17.73
C VAL A 69 6.22 -15.09 -18.90
N LYS A 70 5.20 -14.22 -18.95
CA LYS A 70 4.23 -14.15 -20.05
C LYS A 70 4.82 -13.66 -21.36
N LYS A 71 5.86 -12.81 -21.31
CA LYS A 71 6.52 -12.28 -22.51
C LYS A 71 7.68 -13.19 -22.92
N THR A 72 7.92 -13.29 -24.22
CA THR A 72 9.06 -14.03 -24.77
C THR A 72 10.39 -13.32 -24.51
N GLY A 73 11.50 -14.06 -24.58
CA GLY A 73 12.84 -13.47 -24.47
C GLY A 73 13.32 -13.25 -23.03
N CYS A 74 12.72 -13.93 -22.06
CA CYS A 74 13.17 -13.93 -20.67
C CYS A 74 14.63 -14.38 -20.54
N GLU A 75 15.34 -13.77 -19.59
CA GLU A 75 16.65 -14.21 -19.12
C GLU A 75 16.61 -14.54 -17.63
N ILE A 76 17.44 -15.50 -17.23
CA ILE A 76 17.80 -15.78 -15.84
C ILE A 76 19.14 -15.13 -15.56
N VAL A 77 19.19 -14.27 -14.55
CA VAL A 77 20.45 -13.83 -13.94
C VAL A 77 20.67 -14.72 -12.71
N ALA A 78 21.70 -15.55 -12.78
CA ALA A 78 22.04 -16.51 -11.74
C ALA A 78 22.75 -15.83 -10.54
N PRO A 79 22.95 -16.52 -9.41
CA PRO A 79 23.56 -15.93 -8.19
C PRO A 79 24.96 -15.34 -8.36
N ASP A 80 25.67 -15.71 -9.43
CA ASP A 80 27.00 -15.20 -9.80
C ASP A 80 26.93 -14.15 -10.91
N ASP A 81 25.76 -13.54 -11.11
CA ASP A 81 25.45 -12.53 -12.13
C ASP A 81 25.55 -13.01 -13.59
N THR A 82 25.79 -14.30 -13.82
CA THR A 82 25.80 -14.88 -15.17
C THR A 82 24.39 -14.89 -15.74
N LYS A 83 24.25 -14.46 -17.00
CA LYS A 83 22.96 -14.40 -17.69
C LYS A 83 22.79 -15.62 -18.59
N TYR A 84 21.63 -16.26 -18.48
CA TYR A 84 21.23 -17.39 -19.31
C TYR A 84 19.91 -17.10 -19.98
N ARG A 85 19.80 -17.49 -21.26
CA ARG A 85 18.53 -17.44 -21.98
C ARG A 85 17.61 -18.52 -21.41
N VAL A 86 16.35 -18.17 -21.17
CA VAL A 86 15.33 -19.17 -20.83
C VAL A 86 15.10 -20.08 -22.04
N THR A 87 15.25 -21.39 -21.82
CA THR A 87 15.10 -22.43 -22.86
C THR A 87 13.68 -22.98 -22.91
N GLN A 88 12.97 -22.98 -21.78
CA GLN A 88 11.60 -23.48 -21.69
C GLN A 88 10.82 -22.68 -20.66
N VAL A 89 9.53 -22.46 -20.94
CA VAL A 89 8.55 -21.94 -19.97
C VAL A 89 7.37 -22.89 -19.92
N LYS A 90 6.94 -23.27 -18.72
CA LYS A 90 5.76 -24.12 -18.49
C LYS A 90 4.86 -23.51 -17.43
N THR A 91 3.62 -23.22 -17.80
CA THR A 91 2.59 -22.71 -16.88
C THR A 91 1.73 -23.83 -16.33
N PHE A 92 1.08 -23.59 -15.19
CA PHE A 92 0.18 -24.55 -14.55
C PHE A 92 -1.29 -24.37 -15.00
N PRO A 93 -2.11 -25.43 -14.98
CA PRO A 93 -3.53 -25.37 -15.32
C PRO A 93 -4.34 -24.56 -14.29
N ASN A 94 -5.64 -24.37 -14.56
CA ASN A 94 -6.62 -23.75 -13.63
C ASN A 94 -6.31 -22.28 -13.24
N ASN A 95 -5.66 -21.53 -14.12
CA ASN A 95 -5.29 -20.13 -13.90
C ASN A 95 -4.45 -19.91 -12.62
N ILE A 96 -3.67 -20.92 -12.22
CA ILE A 96 -2.71 -20.78 -11.13
C ILE A 96 -1.56 -19.89 -11.60
N ASP A 97 -1.20 -18.86 -10.82
CA ASP A 97 -0.16 -17.88 -11.16
C ASP A 97 1.24 -18.41 -10.84
N LEU A 98 1.53 -19.62 -11.30
CA LEU A 98 2.79 -20.34 -11.10
C LEU A 98 3.34 -20.75 -12.47
N ALA A 99 4.65 -20.72 -12.61
CA ALA A 99 5.35 -21.19 -13.79
C ALA A 99 6.71 -21.79 -13.45
N LEU A 100 7.20 -22.58 -14.38
CA LEU A 100 8.53 -23.15 -14.38
C LEU A 100 9.28 -22.62 -15.56
N VAL A 101 10.52 -22.23 -15.33
CA VAL A 101 11.43 -21.82 -16.39
C VAL A 101 12.71 -22.60 -16.31
N SER A 102 13.27 -22.95 -17.47
CA SER A 102 14.50 -23.72 -17.56
C SER A 102 15.62 -22.92 -18.19
N PHE A 103 16.85 -23.18 -17.76
CA PHE A 103 18.07 -22.69 -18.38
C PHE A 103 19.17 -23.75 -18.26
N THR A 104 20.21 -23.66 -19.10
CA THR A 104 21.32 -24.61 -19.13
C THR A 104 22.60 -23.94 -18.68
N SER A 105 23.38 -24.60 -17.84
CA SER A 105 24.64 -24.09 -17.30
C SER A 105 25.56 -25.24 -16.87
N ASP A 106 26.85 -25.11 -17.16
CA ASP A 106 27.89 -26.02 -16.66
C ASP A 106 28.38 -25.64 -15.25
N LYS A 107 28.04 -24.44 -14.78
CA LYS A 107 28.29 -24.00 -13.39
C LYS A 107 27.37 -24.70 -12.40
N ASN A 108 27.83 -24.80 -11.15
CA ASN A 108 27.09 -25.41 -10.05
C ASN A 108 26.38 -24.36 -9.20
N TYR A 109 25.06 -24.24 -9.38
CA TYR A 109 24.17 -23.47 -8.52
C TYR A 109 23.46 -24.34 -7.48
N ALA A 110 23.18 -23.77 -6.30
CA ALA A 110 22.47 -24.46 -5.24
C ALA A 110 20.99 -24.67 -5.61
N VAL A 111 20.45 -25.80 -5.17
CA VAL A 111 19.04 -26.14 -5.35
C VAL A 111 18.30 -25.91 -4.03
N ALA A 112 17.27 -25.08 -4.05
CA ALA A 112 16.46 -24.77 -2.90
C ALA A 112 15.69 -26.01 -2.42
N LYS A 113 15.81 -26.32 -1.12
CA LYS A 113 15.04 -27.41 -0.50
C LYS A 113 13.59 -26.95 -0.31
N LEU A 114 12.65 -27.68 -0.90
CA LEU A 114 11.22 -27.45 -0.65
C LEU A 114 10.79 -28.12 0.65
N THR A 115 9.90 -27.49 1.41
CA THR A 115 9.33 -28.12 2.61
C THR A 115 8.47 -29.32 2.21
N ALA A 116 8.47 -30.37 3.05
CA ALA A 116 7.71 -31.59 2.77
C ALA A 116 6.19 -31.39 2.84
N ASN A 117 5.72 -30.44 3.65
CA ASN A 117 4.30 -30.14 3.79
C ASN A 117 4.07 -28.69 4.23
N SER A 118 3.71 -27.83 3.28
CA SER A 118 3.48 -26.41 3.56
C SER A 118 2.16 -26.12 4.30
N ASP A 119 1.24 -27.09 4.41
CA ASP A 119 -0.02 -26.92 5.16
C ASP A 119 0.23 -26.84 6.68
N ARG A 120 1.41 -27.30 7.13
CA ARG A 120 1.85 -27.27 8.53
C ARG A 120 2.41 -25.93 9.00
N VAL A 121 2.59 -24.98 8.08
CA VAL A 121 3.02 -23.63 8.43
C VAL A 121 1.87 -22.94 9.16
N GLU A 122 2.09 -22.56 10.42
CA GLU A 122 1.09 -21.96 11.31
C GLU A 122 1.19 -20.43 11.36
N ALA A 123 0.08 -19.78 11.72
CA ALA A 123 0.05 -18.34 12.00
C ALA A 123 1.04 -17.99 13.13
N GLY A 124 1.75 -16.87 12.98
CA GLY A 124 2.79 -16.42 13.89
C GLY A 124 4.20 -16.96 13.59
N GLU A 125 4.34 -17.98 12.74
CA GLU A 125 5.67 -18.46 12.32
C GLU A 125 6.43 -17.38 11.54
N VAL A 126 7.75 -17.31 11.78
CA VAL A 126 8.64 -16.40 11.06
C VAL A 126 8.90 -16.95 9.67
N ILE A 127 8.77 -16.09 8.67
CA ILE A 127 9.14 -16.37 7.29
C ILE A 127 10.10 -15.31 6.76
N TYR A 128 10.76 -15.63 5.64
CA TYR A 128 11.60 -14.69 4.92
C TYR A 128 11.28 -14.74 3.44
N VAL A 129 11.33 -13.62 2.74
CA VAL A 129 11.16 -13.58 1.28
C VAL A 129 12.44 -13.07 0.65
N SER A 130 12.99 -13.84 -0.28
CA SER A 130 14.13 -13.40 -1.08
C SER A 130 13.70 -12.98 -2.48
N GLY A 131 14.42 -12.02 -3.05
CA GLY A 131 14.19 -11.58 -4.42
C GLY A 131 15.11 -10.46 -4.85
N PHE A 132 14.81 -9.89 -6.01
CA PHE A 132 15.62 -8.87 -6.68
C PHE A 132 14.78 -7.64 -7.05
N PRO A 133 14.25 -6.90 -6.06
CA PRO A 133 13.55 -5.64 -6.33
C PRO A 133 14.46 -4.62 -6.97
N VAL A 134 13.89 -3.75 -7.80
CA VAL A 134 14.59 -2.58 -8.34
C VAL A 134 14.83 -1.58 -7.21
N SER A 135 16.08 -1.18 -7.02
CA SER A 135 16.43 -0.09 -6.12
C SER A 135 16.27 1.24 -6.85
N SER A 136 15.39 2.11 -6.34
CA SER A 136 15.22 3.47 -6.87
C SER A 136 16.47 4.34 -6.70
N ALA A 137 17.34 4.03 -5.74
CA ALA A 137 18.55 4.80 -5.47
C ALA A 137 19.67 4.57 -6.52
N ILE A 138 19.75 3.36 -7.09
CA ILE A 138 20.82 2.98 -8.02
C ILE A 138 20.31 2.49 -9.38
N GLY A 139 18.99 2.39 -9.57
CA GLY A 139 18.36 2.00 -10.82
C GLY A 139 18.54 0.52 -11.20
N SER A 140 19.07 -0.32 -10.30
CA SER A 140 19.36 -1.74 -10.56
C SER A 140 18.70 -2.67 -9.54
N SER A 141 18.52 -3.95 -9.91
CA SER A 141 18.06 -5.00 -8.99
C SER A 141 19.14 -5.35 -7.99
N VAL A 142 18.76 -5.45 -6.71
CA VAL A 142 19.66 -5.91 -5.64
C VAL A 142 18.99 -7.07 -4.91
N PHE A 143 19.77 -8.09 -4.56
CA PHE A 143 19.28 -9.18 -3.72
C PHE A 143 18.79 -8.64 -2.37
N THR A 144 17.55 -8.95 -2.02
CA THR A 144 16.95 -8.63 -0.73
C THR A 144 16.48 -9.90 -0.04
N PHE A 145 16.48 -9.85 1.30
CA PHE A 145 16.02 -10.93 2.16
C PHE A 145 15.20 -10.31 3.30
N VAL A 146 13.87 -10.39 3.18
CA VAL A 146 12.95 -9.61 4.00
C VAL A 146 12.21 -10.53 4.97
N LYS A 147 12.39 -10.30 6.27
CA LYS A 147 11.68 -11.01 7.34
C LYS A 147 10.19 -10.64 7.35
N GLY A 148 9.36 -11.61 7.70
CA GLY A 148 7.93 -11.47 7.89
C GLY A 148 7.37 -12.52 8.84
N ASN A 149 6.06 -12.48 9.07
CA ASN A 149 5.35 -13.48 9.87
C ASN A 149 4.14 -14.01 9.11
N VAL A 150 3.84 -15.30 9.27
CA VAL A 150 2.62 -15.91 8.74
C VAL A 150 1.42 -15.33 9.46
N VAL A 151 0.42 -14.93 8.69
CA VAL A 151 -0.84 -14.40 9.21
C VAL A 151 -1.93 -15.47 9.16
N ALA A 152 -2.00 -16.20 8.05
CA ALA A 152 -2.93 -17.31 7.87
C ALA A 152 -2.43 -18.21 6.75
N ASN A 153 -2.71 -19.51 6.86
CA ASN A 153 -2.43 -20.49 5.82
C ASN A 153 -3.62 -21.43 5.68
N PRO A 154 -4.66 -21.04 4.92
CA PRO A 154 -5.82 -21.88 4.60
C PRO A 154 -5.58 -22.67 3.29
N PRO A 155 -4.95 -23.86 3.34
CA PRO A 155 -4.60 -24.67 2.16
C PRO A 155 -5.77 -25.08 1.27
N GLY A 156 -7.02 -25.01 1.76
CA GLY A 156 -8.24 -25.31 1.00
C GLY A 156 -9.00 -24.08 0.48
N LYS A 157 -8.61 -22.85 0.86
CA LYS A 157 -9.34 -21.62 0.51
C LYS A 157 -8.41 -20.56 -0.10
N PRO A 158 -7.90 -20.79 -1.32
CA PRO A 158 -7.02 -19.84 -1.97
C PRO A 158 -7.74 -18.51 -2.23
N GLN A 159 -6.98 -17.42 -2.14
CA GLN A 159 -7.35 -16.02 -2.42
C GLN A 159 -7.41 -15.72 -3.93
N GLY A 160 -7.71 -16.75 -4.75
CA GLY A 160 -7.62 -16.74 -6.21
C GLY A 160 -6.22 -17.10 -6.74
N ASN A 161 -6.16 -17.59 -7.98
CA ASN A 161 -4.92 -17.92 -8.72
C ASN A 161 -3.90 -18.81 -7.97
N GLY A 162 -4.34 -19.61 -6.99
CA GLY A 162 -3.49 -20.51 -6.20
C GLY A 162 -2.81 -19.88 -4.98
N TYR A 163 -3.04 -18.60 -4.71
CA TYR A 163 -2.50 -17.94 -3.53
C TYR A 163 -3.20 -18.40 -2.26
N SER A 164 -2.51 -19.05 -1.33
CA SER A 164 -3.11 -19.48 -0.07
C SER A 164 -2.34 -19.01 1.15
N LEU A 165 -1.01 -18.88 1.08
CA LEU A 165 -0.23 -18.40 2.21
C LEU A 165 -0.38 -16.88 2.33
N ILE A 166 -0.81 -16.41 3.49
CA ILE A 166 -0.99 -15.00 3.85
C ILE A 166 0.05 -14.65 4.90
N TYR A 167 0.87 -13.62 4.68
CA TYR A 167 1.94 -13.24 5.60
C TYR A 167 2.25 -11.74 5.54
N SER A 168 2.73 -11.17 6.63
CA SER A 168 3.17 -9.78 6.68
C SER A 168 4.66 -9.68 6.34
N ASN A 169 5.03 -8.82 5.39
CA ASN A 169 6.41 -8.37 5.16
C ASN A 169 6.44 -7.09 4.29
N ASN A 170 7.64 -6.56 4.06
CA ASN A 170 7.88 -5.38 3.22
C ASN A 170 8.44 -5.72 1.82
N ALA A 171 8.00 -6.82 1.21
CA ALA A 171 8.36 -7.16 -0.16
C ALA A 171 7.92 -6.05 -1.15
N ARG A 172 8.77 -5.80 -2.14
CA ARG A 172 8.62 -4.75 -3.16
C ARG A 172 8.49 -5.37 -4.55
N SER A 173 8.08 -4.56 -5.54
CA SER A 173 8.13 -4.96 -6.96
C SER A 173 9.50 -5.56 -7.30
N GLY A 174 9.51 -6.68 -8.02
CA GLY A 174 10.70 -7.51 -8.28
C GLY A 174 10.91 -8.68 -7.30
N HIS A 175 10.21 -8.74 -6.16
CA HIS A 175 10.14 -9.96 -5.34
C HIS A 175 9.18 -11.01 -5.90
N SER A 176 8.25 -10.64 -6.79
CA SER A 176 7.28 -11.57 -7.40
C SER A 176 8.02 -12.74 -8.03
N GLY A 177 7.60 -13.97 -7.69
CA GLY A 177 8.27 -15.21 -8.09
C GLY A 177 9.39 -15.69 -7.15
N GLY A 178 9.81 -14.85 -6.20
CA GLY A 178 10.85 -15.20 -5.22
C GLY A 178 10.37 -16.22 -4.18
N PRO A 179 11.28 -17.05 -3.63
CA PRO A 179 10.94 -18.03 -2.61
C PRO A 179 10.62 -17.38 -1.26
N VAL A 180 9.64 -17.97 -0.57
CA VAL A 180 9.30 -17.73 0.83
C VAL A 180 9.92 -18.86 1.66
N TRP A 181 10.77 -18.52 2.61
CA TRP A 181 11.57 -19.43 3.43
C TRP A 181 11.02 -19.51 4.85
N ASN A 182 11.09 -20.70 5.47
CA ASN A 182 10.99 -20.84 6.92
C ASN A 182 12.36 -20.70 7.60
N ASP A 183 12.37 -20.73 8.94
CA ASP A 183 13.56 -20.67 9.80
C ASP A 183 14.51 -21.88 9.70
N ARG A 184 14.08 -22.95 9.00
CA ARG A 184 14.88 -24.15 8.70
C ARG A 184 15.62 -24.05 7.36
N GLY A 185 15.37 -23.01 6.57
CA GLY A 185 15.97 -22.82 5.24
C GLY A 185 15.26 -23.62 4.15
N GLU A 186 13.99 -23.96 4.36
CA GLU A 186 13.14 -24.62 3.37
C GLU A 186 12.18 -23.61 2.74
N VAL A 187 11.94 -23.75 1.43
CA VAL A 187 10.92 -22.97 0.74
C VAL A 187 9.54 -23.52 1.11
N VAL A 188 8.65 -22.65 1.59
CA VAL A 188 7.27 -22.97 1.96
C VAL A 188 6.24 -22.47 0.94
N ALA A 189 6.59 -21.43 0.19
CA ALA A 189 5.75 -20.85 -0.85
C ALA A 189 6.58 -20.05 -1.85
N ILE A 190 5.95 -19.63 -2.94
CA ILE A 190 6.46 -18.64 -3.90
C ILE A 190 5.67 -17.35 -3.73
N HIS A 191 6.37 -16.24 -3.44
CA HIS A 191 5.76 -14.92 -3.32
C HIS A 191 5.19 -14.49 -4.67
N GLY A 192 4.00 -13.88 -4.70
CA GLY A 192 3.47 -13.39 -5.97
C GLY A 192 2.72 -12.08 -5.93
N ARG A 193 1.85 -11.86 -4.94
CA ARG A 193 1.11 -10.60 -4.84
C ARG A 193 1.35 -9.93 -3.51
N ARG A 194 1.58 -8.62 -3.58
CA ARG A 194 1.46 -7.72 -2.45
C ARG A 194 -0.01 -7.34 -2.25
N ASP A 195 -0.39 -6.96 -1.05
CA ASP A 195 -1.54 -6.09 -0.79
C ASP A 195 -1.46 -4.88 -1.74
N ILE A 196 -2.34 -4.89 -2.75
CA ILE A 196 -2.32 -3.92 -3.84
C ILE A 196 -2.92 -2.64 -3.27
N ASP A 197 -2.04 -1.75 -2.82
CA ASP A 197 -2.33 -0.39 -2.36
C ASP A 197 -2.75 0.54 -3.53
N THR A 198 -3.77 0.11 -4.29
CA THR A 198 -4.31 0.86 -5.44
C THR A 198 -5.83 1.01 -5.41
N LYS A 199 -6.55 0.43 -4.43
CA LYS A 199 -8.02 0.50 -4.38
C LYS A 199 -8.65 1.32 -3.25
N LEU A 200 -7.89 1.85 -2.30
CA LEU A 200 -8.38 2.98 -1.49
C LEU A 200 -8.22 4.27 -2.30
N GLN A 201 -9.23 4.47 -3.15
CA GLN A 201 -9.37 5.58 -4.07
C GLN A 201 -9.23 6.92 -3.36
N LEU A 202 -8.40 7.76 -3.96
CA LEU A 202 -8.17 9.18 -3.68
C LEU A 202 -9.45 9.99 -3.99
N THR A 203 -10.49 9.82 -3.18
CA THR A 203 -11.67 10.68 -3.21
C THR A 203 -11.93 11.22 -1.81
N THR A 204 -11.57 12.49 -1.63
CA THR A 204 -12.04 13.45 -0.62
C THR A 204 -11.99 13.02 0.86
N ASN A 205 -11.11 13.68 1.62
CA ASN A 205 -11.06 13.76 3.09
C ASN A 205 -10.59 12.54 3.90
N SER A 206 -9.83 11.62 3.32
CA SER A 206 -9.04 10.67 4.14
C SER A 206 -7.66 10.46 3.53
N ASN A 207 -6.72 11.34 3.88
CA ASN A 207 -5.32 11.34 3.45
C ASN A 207 -4.50 10.16 4.03
N VAL A 208 -5.15 9.06 4.42
CA VAL A 208 -4.48 7.95 5.13
C VAL A 208 -4.88 6.60 4.57
N ARG A 209 -3.86 5.87 4.13
CA ARG A 209 -3.90 4.47 3.74
C ARG A 209 -3.60 3.62 4.96
N VAL A 210 -4.58 2.88 5.45
CA VAL A 210 -4.38 1.80 6.43
C VAL A 210 -3.72 0.64 5.68
N LYS A 211 -2.58 0.12 6.13
CA LYS A 211 -2.08 -1.16 5.59
C LYS A 211 -3.00 -2.23 6.15
N THR A 212 -3.41 -3.15 5.32
CA THR A 212 -3.88 -4.44 5.84
C THR A 212 -2.68 -5.38 5.92
N GLY A 213 -1.70 -5.19 5.04
CA GLY A 213 -0.30 -5.52 5.32
C GLY A 213 0.09 -6.94 4.98
N TYR A 214 -0.69 -7.58 4.12
CA TYR A 214 -0.48 -8.96 3.73
C TYR A 214 0.22 -9.07 2.39
N ASN A 215 0.94 -10.16 2.24
CA ASN A 215 1.46 -10.65 0.99
C ASN A 215 0.90 -12.05 0.80
N LEU A 216 0.78 -12.43 -0.46
CA LEU A 216 0.20 -13.69 -0.87
C LEU A 216 1.26 -14.55 -1.54
N GLY A 217 1.33 -15.81 -1.09
CA GLY A 217 2.21 -16.84 -1.63
C GLY A 217 1.45 -18.06 -2.13
N ILE A 218 1.95 -18.65 -3.21
CA ILE A 218 1.49 -19.97 -3.70
C ILE A 218 2.30 -21.02 -2.95
N THR A 219 1.64 -21.88 -2.19
CA THR A 219 2.30 -22.85 -1.31
C THR A 219 3.01 -23.96 -2.08
N VAL A 220 4.06 -24.53 -1.49
CA VAL A 220 4.75 -25.69 -2.06
C VAL A 220 3.81 -26.87 -2.28
N ASN A 221 2.84 -27.12 -1.39
CA ASN A 221 1.85 -28.17 -1.61
C ASN A 221 1.00 -27.93 -2.88
N THR A 222 0.72 -26.68 -3.23
CA THR A 222 0.04 -26.37 -4.51
C THR A 222 0.94 -26.75 -5.69
N PHE A 223 2.24 -26.44 -5.60
CA PHE A 223 3.22 -26.84 -6.61
C PHE A 223 3.36 -28.36 -6.71
N THR A 224 3.61 -29.08 -5.60
CA THR A 224 3.88 -30.53 -5.63
C THR A 224 2.67 -31.34 -6.06
N LYS A 225 1.44 -30.90 -5.73
CA LYS A 225 0.19 -31.49 -6.27
C LYS A 225 0.10 -31.42 -7.79
N LEU A 226 0.67 -30.37 -8.40
CA LEU A 226 0.60 -30.13 -9.83
C LEU A 226 1.89 -30.51 -10.57
N ALA A 227 2.99 -30.79 -9.86
CA ALA A 227 4.31 -31.03 -10.44
C ALA A 227 4.31 -32.22 -11.42
N THR A 228 3.62 -33.31 -11.07
CA THR A 228 3.46 -34.48 -11.94
C THR A 228 2.71 -34.14 -13.23
N THR A 229 1.60 -33.39 -13.14
CA THR A 229 0.86 -32.89 -14.30
C THR A 229 1.73 -31.94 -15.14
N ALA A 230 2.62 -31.20 -14.50
CA ALA A 230 3.63 -30.39 -15.15
C ALA A 230 4.83 -31.21 -15.69
N GLY A 231 4.77 -32.54 -15.70
CA GLY A 231 5.83 -33.40 -16.25
C GLY A 231 7.13 -33.36 -15.45
N ILE A 232 7.11 -32.80 -14.23
CA ILE A 232 8.27 -32.76 -13.37
C ILE A 232 8.25 -33.95 -12.42
N ARG A 233 9.33 -34.73 -12.46
CA ARG A 233 9.58 -35.86 -11.56
C ARG A 233 10.43 -35.41 -10.39
N GLY A 234 10.33 -36.14 -9.27
CA GLY A 234 11.10 -35.88 -8.06
C GLY A 234 10.37 -35.04 -7.00
N TYR A 235 9.12 -34.66 -7.26
CA TYR A 235 8.24 -34.03 -6.28
C TYR A 235 7.00 -34.88 -6.07
N SER A 236 6.74 -35.24 -4.82
CA SER A 236 5.54 -35.95 -4.41
C SER A 236 4.67 -35.02 -3.56
N PRO A 237 3.34 -35.03 -3.74
CA PRO A 237 2.42 -34.33 -2.85
C PRO A 237 2.60 -34.80 -1.40
N ALA A 238 2.34 -33.91 -0.44
CA ALA A 238 2.30 -34.29 0.96
C ALA A 238 1.24 -35.40 1.17
N THR A 239 1.62 -36.46 1.88
CA THR A 239 0.74 -37.62 2.16
C THR A 239 -0.18 -37.40 3.35
N LEU A 240 0.15 -36.46 4.23
CA LEU A 240 -0.62 -36.16 5.42
C LEU A 240 -1.82 -35.27 5.08
N ALA A 241 -3.00 -35.68 5.57
CA ALA A 241 -4.24 -34.95 5.39
C ALA A 241 -4.16 -33.52 5.92
N THR A 242 -4.77 -32.61 5.16
CA THR A 242 -4.89 -31.19 5.50
C THR A 242 -5.75 -31.03 6.76
N ARG A 243 -5.22 -30.38 7.80
CA ARG A 243 -5.98 -30.05 9.01
C ARG A 243 -6.87 -28.83 8.74
N SER A 244 -8.13 -28.86 9.19
CA SER A 244 -8.98 -27.66 9.18
C SER A 244 -8.37 -26.58 10.06
N LYS A 245 -8.30 -25.35 9.56
CA LYS A 245 -7.83 -24.16 10.28
C LYS A 245 -8.92 -23.09 10.28
N PRO A 246 -9.91 -23.18 11.19
CA PRO A 246 -11.08 -22.29 11.16
C PRO A 246 -10.73 -20.80 11.29
N VAL A 247 -9.71 -20.46 12.10
CA VAL A 247 -9.22 -19.09 12.24
C VAL A 247 -8.61 -18.61 10.93
N ASP A 248 -7.71 -19.38 10.32
CA ASP A 248 -7.08 -19.04 9.04
C ASP A 248 -8.11 -18.88 7.91
N ASP A 249 -9.12 -19.74 7.89
CA ASP A 249 -10.24 -19.66 6.96
C ASP A 249 -11.04 -18.35 7.11
N LEU A 250 -11.31 -17.94 8.35
CA LEU A 250 -11.99 -16.68 8.65
C LEU A 250 -11.12 -15.48 8.29
N VAL A 251 -9.81 -15.54 8.56
CA VAL A 251 -8.87 -14.49 8.14
C VAL A 251 -8.84 -14.38 6.62
N ALA A 252 -8.74 -15.49 5.90
CA ALA A 252 -8.83 -15.50 4.44
C ALA A 252 -10.13 -14.89 3.93
N SER A 253 -11.27 -15.27 4.52
CA SER A 253 -12.57 -14.70 4.17
C SER A 253 -12.61 -13.19 4.42
N ALA A 254 -12.07 -12.74 5.55
CA ALA A 254 -11.98 -11.32 5.89
C ALA A 254 -11.19 -10.52 4.84
N LEU A 255 -10.06 -11.05 4.35
CA LEU A 255 -9.27 -10.40 3.29
C LEU A 255 -10.01 -10.34 1.95
N GLN A 256 -10.76 -11.39 1.60
CA GLN A 256 -11.59 -11.35 0.40
C GLN A 256 -12.67 -10.27 0.50
N LYS A 257 -13.30 -10.14 1.67
CA LYS A 257 -14.33 -9.11 1.92
C LYS A 257 -13.73 -7.71 1.88
N GLU A 258 -12.55 -7.52 2.48
CA GLU A 258 -11.78 -6.28 2.38
C GLU A 258 -11.50 -5.89 0.92
N SER A 259 -11.04 -6.85 0.09
CA SER A 259 -10.75 -6.60 -1.33
C SER A 259 -11.97 -6.18 -2.16
N LYS A 260 -13.18 -6.51 -1.67
CA LYS A 260 -14.47 -6.14 -2.23
C LYS A 260 -15.06 -4.86 -1.59
N GLY A 261 -14.38 -4.28 -0.60
CA GLY A 261 -14.89 -3.14 0.18
C GLY A 261 -15.95 -3.48 1.22
N ASP A 262 -16.20 -4.78 1.47
CA ASP A 262 -17.14 -5.24 2.49
C ASP A 262 -16.47 -5.25 3.88
N TYR A 263 -16.23 -4.05 4.42
CA TYR A 263 -15.58 -3.90 5.72
C TYR A 263 -16.46 -4.35 6.89
N ARG A 264 -17.79 -4.38 6.72
CA ARG A 264 -18.71 -4.92 7.74
C ARG A 264 -18.61 -6.43 7.82
N GLY A 265 -18.59 -7.11 6.68
CA GLY A 265 -18.38 -8.55 6.63
C GLY A 265 -16.97 -8.96 7.07
N MET A 266 -15.94 -8.16 6.75
CA MET A 266 -14.58 -8.32 7.28
C MET A 266 -14.58 -8.27 8.82
N LEU A 267 -15.24 -7.26 9.40
CA LEU A 267 -15.38 -7.12 10.86
C LEU A 267 -16.10 -8.32 11.49
N ALA A 268 -17.15 -8.83 10.86
CA ALA A 268 -17.89 -10.01 11.34
C ALA A 268 -17.00 -11.27 11.39
N ASP A 269 -16.24 -11.55 10.33
CA ASP A 269 -15.34 -12.71 10.30
C ASP A 269 -14.24 -12.60 11.37
N LEU A 270 -13.70 -11.40 11.56
CA LEU A 270 -12.65 -11.15 12.56
C LEU A 270 -13.18 -11.25 14.00
N ASN A 271 -14.44 -10.88 14.25
CA ASN A 271 -15.08 -11.14 15.53
C ASN A 271 -15.18 -12.64 15.81
N GLN A 272 -15.59 -13.44 14.82
CA GLN A 272 -15.64 -14.90 14.96
C GLN A 272 -14.24 -15.50 15.14
N ALA A 273 -13.24 -14.98 14.41
CA ALA A 273 -11.86 -15.46 14.55
C ALA A 273 -11.31 -15.18 15.96
N ILE A 274 -11.55 -13.99 16.51
CA ILE A 274 -11.13 -13.63 17.88
C ILE A 274 -11.87 -14.47 18.94
N PHE A 275 -13.13 -14.84 18.69
CA PHE A 275 -13.85 -15.76 19.56
C PHE A 275 -13.18 -17.14 19.62
N LEU A 276 -12.67 -17.63 18.48
CA LEU A 276 -11.97 -18.91 18.40
C LEU A 276 -10.52 -18.85 18.93
N ASP A 277 -9.87 -17.69 18.84
CA ASP A 277 -8.48 -17.50 19.27
C ASP A 277 -8.24 -16.09 19.84
N SER A 278 -8.62 -15.93 21.11
CA SER A 278 -8.57 -14.63 21.82
C SER A 278 -7.15 -14.19 22.24
N GLN A 279 -6.14 -15.03 22.04
CA GLN A 279 -4.74 -14.69 22.35
C GLN A 279 -3.95 -14.30 21.10
N ASN A 280 -4.56 -14.40 19.92
CA ASN A 280 -3.91 -14.04 18.68
C ASN A 280 -3.93 -12.52 18.44
N ALA A 281 -2.79 -11.91 18.71
CA ALA A 281 -2.58 -10.47 18.58
C ALA A 281 -2.87 -9.95 17.17
N GLN A 282 -2.60 -10.75 16.14
CA GLN A 282 -2.82 -10.38 14.75
C GLN A 282 -4.32 -10.18 14.45
N LEU A 283 -5.20 -10.98 15.05
CA LEU A 283 -6.65 -10.84 14.84
C LEU A 283 -7.18 -9.51 15.35
N TYR A 284 -6.71 -9.06 16.52
CA TYR A 284 -7.04 -7.74 17.04
C TYR A 284 -6.53 -6.63 16.12
N TYR A 285 -5.28 -6.71 15.64
CA TYR A 285 -4.79 -5.74 14.66
C TYR A 285 -5.66 -5.69 13.40
N ASN A 286 -5.98 -6.86 12.82
CA ASN A 286 -6.84 -6.97 11.63
C ASN A 286 -8.23 -6.35 11.90
N ARG A 287 -8.79 -6.55 13.10
CA ARG A 287 -10.08 -5.96 13.48
C ARG A 287 -9.99 -4.45 13.66
N GLY A 288 -8.91 -3.96 14.25
CA GLY A 288 -8.63 -2.53 14.36
C GLY A 288 -8.52 -1.86 12.98
N VAL A 289 -7.90 -2.55 12.01
CA VAL A 289 -7.87 -2.14 10.60
C VAL A 289 -9.29 -2.07 10.01
N ALA A 290 -10.11 -3.12 10.18
CA ALA A 290 -11.50 -3.13 9.71
C ALA A 290 -12.33 -1.97 10.30
N LYS A 291 -12.20 -1.74 11.61
CA LYS A 291 -12.83 -0.60 12.30
C LYS A 291 -12.35 0.74 11.76
N THR A 292 -11.05 0.89 11.49
CA THR A 292 -10.50 2.12 10.91
C THR A 292 -11.10 2.41 9.53
N LEU A 293 -11.22 1.39 8.68
CA LEU A 293 -11.83 1.50 7.35
C LEU A 293 -13.32 1.88 7.43
N LEU A 294 -14.00 1.45 8.49
CA LEU A 294 -15.37 1.85 8.84
C LEU A 294 -15.47 3.21 9.55
N LYS A 295 -14.35 3.93 9.72
CA LYS A 295 -14.26 5.19 10.50
C LYS A 295 -14.73 5.03 11.96
N ASN A 296 -14.62 3.83 12.51
CA ASN A 296 -14.90 3.55 13.92
C ASN A 296 -13.63 3.78 14.75
N ARG A 297 -13.73 4.71 15.72
CA ARG A 297 -12.65 5.11 16.64
C ARG A 297 -12.31 4.04 17.69
N ASP A 298 -13.18 3.06 17.90
CA ASP A 298 -12.92 1.87 18.74
C ASP A 298 -11.79 0.99 18.19
N ALA A 299 -11.25 1.30 17.00
CA ALA A 299 -10.03 0.71 16.47
C ALA A 299 -8.84 0.85 17.43
N ILE A 300 -8.81 1.93 18.23
CA ILE A 300 -7.72 2.17 19.19
C ILE A 300 -7.62 1.05 20.23
N GLU A 301 -8.74 0.50 20.68
CA GLU A 301 -8.75 -0.59 21.68
C GLU A 301 -8.23 -1.90 21.12
N ASP A 302 -8.53 -2.16 19.85
CA ASP A 302 -8.00 -3.32 19.15
C ASP A 302 -6.48 -3.22 18.95
N PHE A 303 -5.97 -2.04 18.59
CA PHE A 303 -4.53 -1.83 18.51
C PHE A 303 -3.86 -1.92 19.89
N ASN A 304 -4.49 -1.40 20.94
CA ASN A 304 -4.00 -1.56 22.31
C ASN A 304 -3.92 -3.04 22.70
N ARG A 305 -4.96 -3.82 22.41
CA ARG A 305 -5.00 -5.25 22.70
C ARG A 305 -3.96 -6.04 21.91
N ALA A 306 -3.77 -5.72 20.62
CA ALA A 306 -2.73 -6.33 19.80
C ALA A 306 -1.33 -6.07 20.38
N ILE A 307 -1.05 -4.83 20.80
CA ILE A 307 0.22 -4.46 21.45
C ILE A 307 0.39 -5.19 22.80
N ALA A 308 -0.67 -5.26 23.61
CA ALA A 308 -0.64 -5.97 24.90
C ALA A 308 -0.39 -7.48 24.75
N LEU A 309 -0.81 -8.06 23.63
CA LEU A 309 -0.50 -9.44 23.24
C LEU A 309 0.86 -9.56 22.52
N ASN A 310 1.74 -8.57 22.69
CA ASN A 310 3.12 -8.52 22.18
C ASN A 310 3.24 -8.49 20.64
N LEU A 311 2.25 -7.98 19.91
CA LEU A 311 2.41 -7.72 18.47
C LEU A 311 3.42 -6.58 18.26
N ASN A 312 4.67 -6.95 18.01
CA ASN A 312 5.76 -6.01 17.75
C ASN A 312 5.92 -5.72 16.25
N ASP A 313 4.88 -5.16 15.65
CA ASP A 313 4.85 -4.75 14.24
C ASP A 313 4.73 -3.21 14.13
N SER A 314 5.56 -2.61 13.29
CA SER A 314 5.55 -1.17 13.04
C SER A 314 4.19 -0.64 12.57
N ASP A 315 3.42 -1.44 11.83
CA ASP A 315 2.16 -1.03 11.24
C ASP A 315 1.05 -0.87 12.30
N VAL A 316 1.11 -1.62 13.40
CA VAL A 316 0.17 -1.50 14.54
C VAL A 316 0.31 -0.14 15.20
N TYR A 317 1.55 0.26 15.49
CA TYR A 317 1.83 1.57 16.08
C TYR A 317 1.52 2.69 15.10
N ASN A 318 1.87 2.54 13.82
CA ASN A 318 1.50 3.53 12.80
C ASN A 318 -0.02 3.72 12.72
N ASN A 319 -0.80 2.64 12.69
CA ASN A 319 -2.25 2.73 12.59
C ASN A 319 -2.87 3.31 13.88
N ARG A 320 -2.38 2.93 15.06
CA ARG A 320 -2.83 3.53 16.33
C ARG A 320 -2.50 5.02 16.40
N GLY A 321 -1.29 5.41 16.01
CA GLY A 321 -0.87 6.80 15.95
C GLY A 321 -1.71 7.62 14.98
N TYR A 322 -2.13 7.03 13.86
CA TYR A 322 -3.08 7.67 12.95
C TYR A 322 -4.42 7.97 13.63
N ILE A 323 -5.03 6.99 14.32
CA ILE A 323 -6.30 7.19 15.02
C ILE A 323 -6.16 8.27 16.10
N LYS A 324 -5.07 8.25 16.89
CA LYS A 324 -4.78 9.32 17.87
C LYS A 324 -4.68 10.69 17.21
N SER A 325 -4.02 10.78 16.06
CA SER A 325 -3.93 12.02 15.30
C SER A 325 -5.32 12.50 14.85
N ASP A 326 -6.18 11.63 14.34
CA ASP A 326 -7.56 11.97 13.95
C ASP A 326 -8.40 12.44 15.14
N LEU A 327 -8.16 11.86 16.32
CA LEU A 327 -8.77 12.27 17.59
C LEU A 327 -8.22 13.59 18.15
N GLY A 328 -7.21 14.19 17.50
CA GLY A 328 -6.57 15.43 17.93
C GLY A 328 -5.36 15.26 18.86
N ASP A 329 -5.08 14.04 19.33
CA ASP A 329 -3.87 13.73 20.11
C ASP A 329 -2.64 13.59 19.20
N LYS A 330 -2.16 14.74 18.71
CA LYS A 330 -0.98 14.80 17.82
C LYS A 330 0.31 14.37 18.55
N LYS A 331 0.41 14.60 19.86
CA LYS A 331 1.61 14.25 20.65
C LYS A 331 1.69 12.74 20.87
N GLY A 332 0.61 12.10 21.29
CA GLY A 332 0.55 10.63 21.43
C GLY A 332 0.66 9.92 20.07
N ALA A 333 0.16 10.53 19.00
CA ALA A 333 0.40 10.05 17.64
C ALA A 333 1.91 10.03 17.28
N ILE A 334 2.64 11.11 17.57
CA ILE A 334 4.09 11.19 17.32
C ILE A 334 4.86 10.12 18.11
N GLN A 335 4.46 9.83 19.35
CA GLN A 335 5.07 8.75 20.13
C GLN A 335 4.89 7.38 19.46
N ASP A 336 3.68 7.10 18.98
CA ASP A 336 3.38 5.87 18.25
C ASP A 336 4.15 5.79 16.92
N PHE A 337 4.25 6.88 16.17
CA PHE A 337 5.07 6.89 14.94
C PHE A 337 6.56 6.72 15.24
N ASN A 338 7.08 7.28 16.33
CA ASN A 338 8.45 7.05 16.77
C ASN A 338 8.68 5.56 17.07
N ARG A 339 7.74 4.91 17.75
CA ARG A 339 7.81 3.48 18.03
C ARG A 339 7.77 2.66 16.75
N ALA A 340 6.87 2.97 15.82
CA ALA A 340 6.80 2.33 14.51
C ALA A 340 8.15 2.42 13.76
N ILE A 341 8.76 3.60 13.70
CA ILE A 341 10.06 3.84 13.05
C ILE A 341 11.19 3.09 13.77
N SER A 342 11.15 2.96 15.10
CA SER A 342 12.14 2.19 15.86
C SER A 342 12.07 0.68 15.58
N ILE A 343 10.88 0.17 15.27
CA ILE A 343 10.65 -1.24 14.91
C ILE A 343 11.06 -1.47 13.45
N ASP A 344 10.68 -0.56 12.57
CA ASP A 344 11.01 -0.60 11.15
C ASP A 344 11.38 0.80 10.62
N ALA A 345 12.69 1.05 10.51
CA ALA A 345 13.24 2.29 9.98
C ALA A 345 13.00 2.47 8.46
N THR A 346 12.39 1.49 7.80
CA THR A 346 12.00 1.54 6.39
C THR A 346 10.49 1.80 6.19
N ASN A 347 9.72 1.98 7.27
CA ASN A 347 8.29 2.28 7.19
C ASN A 347 8.05 3.73 6.74
N ALA A 348 7.98 3.95 5.42
CA ALA A 348 7.76 5.26 4.80
C ALA A 348 6.50 5.98 5.31
N ARG A 349 5.43 5.23 5.63
CA ARG A 349 4.16 5.81 6.09
C ARG A 349 4.23 6.32 7.52
N ALA A 350 4.99 5.66 8.39
CA ALA A 350 5.23 6.17 9.74
C ALA A 350 5.93 7.53 9.71
N TYR A 351 6.93 7.69 8.83
CA TYR A 351 7.56 9.00 8.59
C TYR A 351 6.55 10.01 8.04
N HIS A 352 5.79 9.67 6.99
CA HIS A 352 4.77 10.56 6.43
C HIS A 352 3.73 11.01 7.48
N ASN A 353 3.20 10.08 8.27
CA ASN A 353 2.18 10.38 9.27
C ASN A 353 2.75 11.19 10.45
N ARG A 354 4.01 10.96 10.84
CA ARG A 354 4.72 11.79 11.81
C ARG A 354 4.95 13.20 11.27
N GLY A 355 5.32 13.33 9.99
CA GLY A 355 5.43 14.60 9.29
C GLY A 355 4.12 15.40 9.32
N ASN A 356 2.99 14.75 9.02
CA ASN A 356 1.66 15.35 9.13
C ASN A 356 1.35 15.84 10.55
N ALA A 357 1.63 15.02 11.57
CA ALA A 357 1.40 15.40 12.96
C ALA A 357 2.28 16.58 13.39
N LYS A 358 3.56 16.61 12.97
CA LYS A 358 4.49 17.71 13.24
C LYS A 358 4.08 19.01 12.52
N ALA A 359 3.64 18.91 11.25
CA ALA A 359 3.12 20.07 10.51
C ALA A 359 1.88 20.67 11.20
N ALA A 360 0.97 19.82 11.68
CA ALA A 360 -0.21 20.24 12.44
C ALA A 360 0.13 20.91 13.79
N LEU A 361 1.29 20.59 14.38
CA LEU A 361 1.84 21.24 15.57
C LEU A 361 2.72 22.46 15.22
N ASN A 362 2.60 23.01 14.01
CA ASN A 362 3.35 24.16 13.52
C ASN A 362 4.88 23.97 13.56
N ASN A 363 5.35 22.75 13.31
CA ASN A 363 6.77 22.44 13.14
C ASN A 363 7.09 22.02 11.68
N PRO A 364 7.10 22.97 10.73
CA PRO A 364 7.28 22.67 9.31
C PRO A 364 8.68 22.14 8.96
N LYS A 365 9.74 22.54 9.67
CA LYS A 365 11.10 22.05 9.40
C LYS A 365 11.23 20.56 9.71
N SER A 366 10.81 20.11 10.89
CA SER A 366 10.85 18.69 11.23
C SER A 366 9.84 17.86 10.43
N ALA A 367 8.75 18.45 9.94
CA ALA A 367 7.84 17.79 9.01
C ALA A 367 8.48 17.57 7.63
N LEU A 368 9.24 18.55 7.13
CA LEU A 368 9.97 18.45 5.86
C LEU A 368 10.98 17.29 5.89
N GLU A 369 11.73 17.13 6.98
CA GLU A 369 12.67 16.02 7.17
C GLU A 369 11.97 14.65 7.08
N ASP A 370 10.82 14.52 7.76
CA ASP A 370 10.02 13.30 7.75
C ASP A 370 9.46 12.99 6.36
N PHE A 371 8.95 14.00 5.64
CA PHE A 371 8.50 13.80 4.26
C PHE A 371 9.63 13.44 3.31
N ASN A 372 10.81 14.06 3.45
CA ASN A 372 11.99 13.69 2.69
C ASN A 372 12.36 12.22 2.92
N ARG A 373 12.34 11.77 4.18
CA ARG A 373 12.63 10.38 4.52
C ARG A 373 11.57 9.43 3.97
N ALA A 374 10.28 9.76 4.11
CA ALA A 374 9.18 8.97 3.53
C ALA A 374 9.36 8.78 2.02
N ILE A 375 9.64 9.86 1.28
CA ILE A 375 9.84 9.84 -0.17
C ILE A 375 11.11 9.07 -0.57
N SER A 376 12.19 9.16 0.22
CA SER A 376 13.40 8.36 -0.05
C SER A 376 13.17 6.85 0.12
N LEU A 377 12.23 6.46 0.98
CA LEU A 377 11.89 5.07 1.25
C LEU A 377 10.84 4.51 0.27
N ASP A 378 9.91 5.37 -0.16
CA ASP A 378 8.87 5.11 -1.13
C ASP A 378 8.63 6.36 -2.00
N ASP A 379 9.23 6.36 -3.19
CA ASP A 379 9.16 7.46 -4.16
C ASP A 379 7.84 7.48 -4.94
N THR A 380 6.93 6.53 -4.65
CA THR A 380 5.58 6.42 -5.22
C THR A 380 4.49 6.86 -4.23
N LEU A 381 4.87 7.37 -3.05
CA LEU A 381 3.91 7.85 -2.05
C LEU A 381 3.39 9.26 -2.38
N ALA A 382 2.44 9.36 -3.33
CA ALA A 382 1.88 10.63 -3.79
C ALA A 382 1.39 11.57 -2.65
N PRO A 383 0.73 11.10 -1.57
CA PRO A 383 0.35 11.95 -0.45
C PRO A 383 1.54 12.64 0.25
N ALA A 384 2.71 11.99 0.30
CA ALA A 384 3.90 12.59 0.90
C ALA A 384 4.42 13.77 0.07
N TYR A 385 4.38 13.69 -1.26
CA TYR A 385 4.70 14.82 -2.12
C TYR A 385 3.71 15.96 -1.94
N LEU A 386 2.40 15.66 -1.94
CA LEU A 386 1.37 16.68 -1.72
C LEU A 386 1.57 17.41 -0.38
N ASN A 387 1.72 16.69 0.72
CA ASN A 387 1.89 17.28 2.05
C ASN A 387 3.23 18.03 2.18
N ARG A 388 4.30 17.51 1.55
CA ARG A 388 5.58 18.22 1.48
C ARG A 388 5.48 19.51 0.67
N SER A 389 4.67 19.55 -0.39
CA SER A 389 4.44 20.78 -1.16
C SER A 389 3.81 21.88 -0.31
N THR A 390 2.86 21.52 0.56
CA THR A 390 2.23 22.44 1.52
C THR A 390 3.25 22.96 2.53
N VAL A 391 4.10 22.07 3.08
CA VAL A 391 5.17 22.47 4.00
C VAL A 391 6.22 23.36 3.32
N LYS A 392 6.62 23.04 2.09
CA LYS A 392 7.53 23.88 1.30
C LYS A 392 6.94 25.26 1.02
N ALA A 393 5.63 25.35 0.75
CA ALA A 393 4.94 26.64 0.61
C ALA A 393 5.02 27.47 1.90
N ILE A 394 4.81 26.86 3.07
CA ILE A 394 4.97 27.52 4.38
C ILE A 394 6.40 28.01 4.60
N LEU A 395 7.39 27.26 4.11
CA LEU A 395 8.82 27.61 4.19
C LEU A 395 9.28 28.55 3.07
N GLY A 396 8.39 28.99 2.17
CA GLY A 396 8.70 29.89 1.05
C GLY A 396 9.34 29.24 -0.18
N ASP A 397 9.53 27.91 -0.20
CA ASP A 397 10.07 27.16 -1.34
C ASP A 397 8.99 26.91 -2.41
N THR A 398 8.71 27.96 -3.18
CA THR A 398 7.66 27.92 -4.21
C THR A 398 8.04 27.01 -5.39
N LYS A 399 9.33 26.95 -5.75
CA LYS A 399 9.81 26.05 -6.82
C LYS A 399 9.65 24.58 -6.41
N GLY A 400 10.05 24.24 -5.19
CA GLY A 400 9.89 22.89 -4.66
C GLY A 400 8.43 22.49 -4.42
N LYS A 401 7.54 23.44 -4.11
CA LYS A 401 6.07 23.23 -4.06
C LYS A 401 5.56 22.72 -5.41
N LEU A 402 5.87 23.42 -6.51
CA LEU A 402 5.43 23.03 -7.86
C LEU A 402 5.95 21.64 -8.24
N ALA A 403 7.25 21.40 -8.06
CA ALA A 403 7.87 20.12 -8.39
C ALA A 403 7.23 18.94 -7.65
N ASP A 404 6.90 19.12 -6.37
CA ASP A 404 6.22 18.08 -5.58
C ASP A 404 4.79 17.84 -6.05
N LEU A 405 4.04 18.89 -6.40
CA LEU A 405 2.68 18.76 -6.93
C LEU A 405 2.65 18.03 -8.28
N GLU A 406 3.56 18.39 -9.19
CA GLU A 406 3.73 17.71 -10.48
C GLU A 406 4.10 16.24 -10.29
N ARG A 407 5.01 15.93 -9.36
CA ARG A 407 5.37 14.55 -9.04
C ARG A 407 4.20 13.77 -8.45
N ALA A 408 3.42 14.36 -7.55
CA ALA A 408 2.21 13.74 -7.01
C ALA A 408 1.19 13.39 -8.11
N ILE A 409 1.00 14.28 -9.10
CA ILE A 409 0.12 14.05 -10.26
C ILE A 409 0.68 12.98 -11.19
N ALA A 410 1.99 12.97 -11.44
CA ALA A 410 2.63 11.95 -12.27
C ALA A 410 2.46 10.54 -11.68
N ILE A 411 2.52 10.43 -10.36
CA ILE A 411 2.27 9.17 -9.63
C ILE A 411 0.77 8.83 -9.62
N ALA A 412 -0.10 9.81 -9.36
CA ALA A 412 -1.54 9.64 -9.24
C ALA A 412 -2.30 10.66 -10.11
N PRO A 413 -2.55 10.36 -11.40
CA PRO A 413 -3.13 11.32 -12.36
C PRO A 413 -4.55 11.79 -12.03
N ASN A 414 -5.26 11.06 -11.16
CA ASN A 414 -6.62 11.36 -10.70
C ASN A 414 -6.63 12.01 -9.29
N TYR A 415 -5.48 12.43 -8.75
CA TYR A 415 -5.40 13.02 -7.42
C TYR A 415 -5.92 14.47 -7.42
N ILE A 416 -7.22 14.63 -7.09
CA ILE A 416 -7.94 15.91 -7.16
C ILE A 416 -7.20 17.04 -6.42
N GLU A 417 -6.83 16.83 -5.16
CA GLU A 417 -6.20 17.85 -4.30
C GLU A 417 -4.86 18.34 -4.88
N ALA A 418 -4.10 17.47 -5.55
CA ALA A 418 -2.84 17.86 -6.20
C ALA A 418 -3.09 18.79 -7.40
N HIS A 419 -4.14 18.54 -8.20
CA HIS A 419 -4.53 19.44 -9.29
C HIS A 419 -5.06 20.78 -8.77
N GLU A 420 -5.85 20.76 -7.69
CA GLU A 420 -6.36 21.98 -7.04
C GLU A 420 -5.21 22.85 -6.51
N ASN A 421 -4.27 22.25 -5.78
CA ASN A 421 -3.11 22.95 -5.21
C ASN A 421 -2.14 23.42 -6.30
N LEU A 422 -1.97 22.67 -7.39
CA LEU A 422 -1.16 23.10 -8.54
C LEU A 422 -1.79 24.30 -9.26
N GLY A 423 -3.11 24.29 -9.46
CA GLY A 423 -3.83 25.42 -10.05
C GLY A 423 -3.70 26.69 -9.21
N MET A 424 -3.80 26.54 -7.89
CA MET A 424 -3.60 27.64 -6.95
C MET A 424 -2.17 28.18 -7.00
N ALA A 425 -1.17 27.30 -6.97
CA ALA A 425 0.24 27.67 -7.03
C ALA A 425 0.60 28.41 -8.33
N LYS A 426 0.11 27.93 -9.48
CA LYS A 426 0.31 28.58 -10.78
C LYS A 426 -0.36 29.96 -10.83
N SER A 427 -1.57 30.09 -10.27
CA SER A 427 -2.26 31.38 -10.17
C SER A 427 -1.53 32.38 -9.28
N GLU A 428 -0.91 31.94 -8.18
CA GLU A 428 -0.06 32.77 -7.30
C GLU A 428 1.19 33.28 -8.04
N LEU A 429 1.76 32.46 -8.92
CA LEU A 429 2.91 32.81 -9.75
C LEU A 429 2.55 33.62 -11.01
N GLY A 430 1.27 33.91 -11.24
CA GLY A 430 0.80 34.63 -12.41
C GLY A 430 0.62 33.78 -13.67
N ASP A 431 0.96 32.49 -13.65
CA ASP A 431 0.67 31.54 -14.72
C ASP A 431 -0.82 31.18 -14.73
N SER A 432 -1.62 32.11 -15.26
CA SER A 432 -3.07 31.98 -15.29
C SER A 432 -3.53 30.91 -16.30
N LYS A 433 -2.79 30.68 -17.38
CA LYS A 433 -3.11 29.63 -18.37
C LYS A 433 -2.89 28.24 -17.76
N GLY A 434 -1.73 27.99 -17.16
CA GLY A 434 -1.47 26.71 -16.50
C GLY A 434 -2.37 26.49 -15.28
N ALA A 435 -2.80 27.55 -14.58
CA ALA A 435 -3.81 27.44 -13.53
C ALA A 435 -5.16 26.94 -14.06
N ILE A 436 -5.62 27.47 -15.21
CA ILE A 436 -6.87 27.03 -15.86
C ILE A 436 -6.81 25.54 -16.21
N GLU A 437 -5.68 25.06 -16.76
CA GLU A 437 -5.50 23.64 -17.10
C GLU A 437 -5.63 22.73 -15.87
N SER A 438 -4.95 23.09 -14.78
CA SER A 438 -5.03 22.35 -13.52
C SER A 438 -6.46 22.34 -12.95
N PHE A 439 -7.15 23.49 -12.96
CA PHE A 439 -8.55 23.55 -12.51
C PHE A 439 -9.51 22.82 -13.44
N ASN A 440 -9.28 22.81 -14.76
CA ASN A 440 -10.05 21.97 -15.69
C ASN A 440 -9.98 20.51 -15.28
N ARG A 441 -8.78 20.02 -14.95
CA ARG A 441 -8.58 18.65 -14.52
C ARG A 441 -9.24 18.36 -13.18
N ALA A 442 -9.11 19.26 -12.20
CA ALA A 442 -9.78 19.14 -10.91
C ALA A 442 -11.33 19.13 -11.05
N ILE A 443 -11.90 19.96 -11.91
CA ILE A 443 -13.35 20.02 -12.20
C ILE A 443 -13.82 18.74 -12.89
N ALA A 444 -13.05 18.21 -13.85
CA ALA A 444 -13.39 16.96 -14.52
C ALA A 444 -13.44 15.78 -13.54
N LEU A 445 -12.57 15.77 -12.53
CA LEU A 445 -12.54 14.73 -11.49
C LEU A 445 -13.58 14.95 -10.39
N ASN A 446 -13.91 16.20 -10.06
CA ASN A 446 -14.94 16.56 -9.07
C ASN A 446 -15.79 17.75 -9.54
N PRO A 447 -16.86 17.52 -10.32
CA PRO A 447 -17.65 18.58 -10.94
C PRO A 447 -18.57 19.33 -9.96
N LYS A 448 -18.63 18.92 -8.69
CA LYS A 448 -19.46 19.54 -7.64
C LYS A 448 -18.67 20.48 -6.71
N ASN A 449 -17.35 20.61 -6.89
CA ASN A 449 -16.56 21.53 -6.07
C ASN A 449 -16.69 22.98 -6.56
N ALA A 450 -17.48 23.79 -5.85
CA ALA A 450 -17.72 25.20 -6.19
C ALA A 450 -16.44 26.05 -6.18
N ASN A 451 -15.45 25.71 -5.34
CA ASN A 451 -14.19 26.45 -5.25
C ASN A 451 -13.37 26.34 -6.53
N ASN A 452 -13.38 25.18 -7.19
CA ASN A 452 -12.61 24.97 -8.41
C ASN A 452 -13.11 25.83 -9.56
N TYR A 453 -14.43 25.96 -9.71
CA TYR A 453 -15.03 26.89 -10.68
C TYR A 453 -14.69 28.34 -10.31
N SER A 454 -14.84 28.75 -9.05
CA SER A 454 -14.49 30.11 -8.64
C SER A 454 -13.02 30.44 -8.89
N SER A 455 -12.10 29.51 -8.63
CA SER A 455 -10.66 29.71 -8.86
C SER A 455 -10.32 29.74 -10.35
N ARG A 456 -10.94 28.86 -11.16
CA ARG A 456 -10.79 28.90 -12.63
C ARG A 456 -11.35 30.21 -13.21
N GLY A 457 -12.48 30.70 -12.71
CA GLY A 457 -13.06 31.97 -13.14
C GLY A 457 -12.16 33.16 -12.86
N ILE A 458 -11.47 33.17 -11.70
CA ILE A 458 -10.44 34.19 -11.41
C ILE A 458 -9.29 34.11 -12.43
N ALA A 459 -8.79 32.90 -12.71
CA ALA A 459 -7.70 32.70 -13.66
C ALA A 459 -8.11 33.10 -15.10
N ARG A 460 -9.33 32.76 -15.53
CA ARG A 460 -9.91 33.16 -16.83
C ARG A 460 -10.03 34.68 -16.98
N SER A 461 -10.48 35.36 -15.93
CA SER A 461 -10.55 36.82 -15.91
C SER A 461 -9.18 37.47 -16.12
N LYS A 462 -8.10 36.90 -15.54
CA LYS A 462 -6.73 37.39 -15.72
C LYS A 462 -6.20 37.23 -17.15
N VAL A 463 -6.72 36.27 -17.92
CA VAL A 463 -6.38 36.09 -19.34
C VAL A 463 -7.41 36.72 -20.29
N ALA A 464 -8.23 37.64 -19.77
CA ALA A 464 -9.29 38.35 -20.50
C ALA A 464 -10.40 37.46 -21.09
N ASP A 465 -10.54 36.22 -20.63
CA ASP A 465 -11.72 35.38 -20.88
C ASP A 465 -12.84 35.75 -19.90
N ASP A 466 -13.37 36.97 -20.05
CA ASP A 466 -14.38 37.51 -19.14
C ASP A 466 -15.71 36.73 -19.22
N LYS A 467 -16.06 36.19 -20.40
CA LYS A 467 -17.27 35.38 -20.60
C LYS A 467 -17.15 34.03 -19.88
N GLY A 468 -16.06 33.29 -20.11
CA GLY A 468 -15.81 32.02 -19.44
C GLY A 468 -15.63 32.18 -17.93
N ALA A 469 -15.12 33.33 -17.47
CA ALA A 469 -15.06 33.66 -16.05
C ALA A 469 -16.45 33.85 -15.43
N ILE A 470 -17.37 34.56 -16.11
CA ILE A 470 -18.76 34.73 -15.64
C ILE A 470 -19.47 33.38 -15.56
N GLU A 471 -19.34 32.52 -16.58
CA GLU A 471 -19.92 31.16 -16.59
C GLU A 471 -19.41 30.32 -15.40
N ASP A 472 -18.12 30.41 -15.09
CA ASP A 472 -17.53 29.75 -13.93
C ASP A 472 -18.06 30.28 -12.61
N PHE A 473 -18.20 31.60 -12.47
CA PHE A 473 -18.79 32.18 -11.25
C PHE A 473 -20.28 31.83 -11.11
N ASP A 474 -21.03 31.79 -12.21
CA ASP A 474 -22.42 31.32 -12.22
C ASP A 474 -22.51 29.89 -11.70
N ARG A 475 -21.63 29.00 -12.22
CA ARG A 475 -21.59 27.60 -11.78
C ARG A 475 -21.18 27.46 -10.33
N ALA A 476 -20.16 28.21 -9.88
CA ALA A 476 -19.73 28.22 -8.48
C ALA A 476 -20.89 28.64 -7.55
N ILE A 477 -21.63 29.69 -7.91
CA ILE A 477 -22.76 30.21 -7.13
C ILE A 477 -23.95 29.25 -7.13
N ALA A 478 -24.19 28.54 -8.24
CA ALA A 478 -25.24 27.53 -8.33
C ALA A 478 -24.93 26.31 -7.46
N LEU A 479 -23.65 25.92 -7.35
CA LEU A 479 -23.19 24.83 -6.51
C LEU A 479 -23.16 25.21 -5.02
N ASP A 480 -22.70 26.42 -4.70
CA ASP A 480 -22.69 26.96 -3.35
C ASP A 480 -23.08 28.46 -3.36
N ALA A 481 -24.32 28.70 -2.92
CA ALA A 481 -24.87 30.05 -2.85
C ALA A 481 -24.18 30.93 -1.80
N ASN A 482 -23.29 30.43 -0.95
CA ASN A 482 -22.53 31.21 0.05
C ASN A 482 -21.18 31.74 -0.48
N GLN A 483 -20.82 31.47 -1.74
CA GLN A 483 -19.56 31.89 -2.36
C GLN A 483 -19.45 33.43 -2.56
N ALA A 484 -19.18 34.16 -1.48
CA ALA A 484 -19.08 35.62 -1.49
C ALA A 484 -18.01 36.16 -2.47
N LYS A 485 -16.89 35.44 -2.61
CA LYS A 485 -15.83 35.77 -3.59
C LYS A 485 -16.32 35.63 -5.03
N ALA A 486 -17.07 34.58 -5.36
CA ALA A 486 -17.63 34.40 -6.70
C ALA A 486 -18.62 35.52 -7.06
N TYR A 487 -19.50 35.91 -6.13
CA TYR A 487 -20.37 37.08 -6.30
C TYR A 487 -19.57 38.38 -6.51
N THR A 488 -18.50 38.58 -5.74
CA THR A 488 -17.66 39.77 -5.86
C THR A 488 -17.01 39.85 -7.24
N ASN A 489 -16.34 38.78 -7.67
CA ASN A 489 -15.64 38.77 -8.95
C ASN A 489 -16.60 38.86 -10.14
N ARG A 490 -17.74 38.17 -10.10
CA ARG A 490 -18.78 38.29 -11.13
C ARG A 490 -19.35 39.71 -11.20
N GLY A 491 -19.60 40.34 -10.05
CA GLY A 491 -20.08 41.72 -9.98
C GLY A 491 -19.09 42.72 -10.55
N LEU A 492 -17.79 42.57 -10.24
CA LEU A 492 -16.73 43.43 -10.79
C LEU A 492 -16.57 43.24 -12.30
N LEU A 493 -16.65 42.01 -12.81
CA LEU A 493 -16.64 41.73 -14.25
C LEU A 493 -17.86 42.33 -14.96
N LYS A 494 -19.06 42.21 -14.41
CA LYS A 494 -20.27 42.84 -14.96
C LYS A 494 -20.14 44.36 -15.01
N ALA A 495 -19.54 44.98 -13.97
CA ALA A 495 -19.27 46.41 -13.98
C ALA A 495 -18.26 46.81 -15.06
N LYS A 496 -17.21 45.99 -15.28
CA LYS A 496 -16.23 46.18 -16.37
C LYS A 496 -16.91 46.10 -17.74
N LEU A 497 -17.89 45.22 -17.91
CA LEU A 497 -18.68 45.04 -19.13
C LEU A 497 -19.86 46.03 -19.28
N GLY A 498 -20.01 46.99 -18.36
CA GLY A 498 -21.03 48.04 -18.45
C GLY A 498 -22.39 47.70 -17.81
N ASP A 499 -22.61 46.45 -17.35
CA ASP A 499 -23.84 46.07 -16.64
C ASP A 499 -23.79 46.48 -15.15
N LYS A 500 -23.94 47.78 -14.93
CA LYS A 500 -23.91 48.40 -13.60
C LYS A 500 -25.00 47.85 -12.67
N LYS A 501 -26.20 47.58 -13.20
CA LYS A 501 -27.34 47.12 -12.39
C LYS A 501 -27.09 45.72 -11.85
N ALA A 502 -26.67 44.78 -12.70
CA ALA A 502 -26.36 43.42 -12.26
C ALA A 502 -25.10 43.38 -11.39
N ALA A 503 -24.10 44.23 -11.66
CA ALA A 503 -22.92 44.37 -10.82
C ALA A 503 -23.27 44.75 -9.37
N LEU A 504 -24.09 45.80 -9.19
CA LEU A 504 -24.51 46.24 -7.85
C LEU A 504 -25.34 45.18 -7.12
N LEU A 505 -26.15 44.41 -7.84
CA LEU A 505 -26.90 43.30 -7.25
C LEU A 505 -25.96 42.21 -6.71
N ASP A 506 -24.96 41.81 -7.49
CA ASP A 506 -23.98 40.79 -7.09
C ASP A 506 -23.09 41.27 -5.94
N LEU A 507 -22.63 42.52 -5.97
CA LEU A 507 -21.83 43.09 -4.88
C LEU A 507 -22.63 43.23 -3.58
N LYS A 508 -23.90 43.62 -3.63
CA LYS A 508 -24.78 43.61 -2.43
C LYS A 508 -24.94 42.20 -1.87
N LYS A 509 -25.13 41.20 -2.75
CA LYS A 509 -25.17 39.78 -2.37
C LYS A 509 -23.87 39.32 -1.72
N ALA A 510 -22.71 39.73 -2.24
CA ALA A 510 -21.40 39.45 -1.67
C ALA A 510 -21.22 40.09 -0.29
N ALA A 511 -21.56 41.38 -0.14
CA ALA A 511 -21.46 42.10 1.12
C ALA A 511 -22.28 41.42 2.23
N ASN A 512 -23.54 41.08 1.95
CA ASN A 512 -24.39 40.38 2.91
C ASN A 512 -23.79 39.04 3.37
N ARG A 513 -23.13 38.30 2.47
CA ARG A 513 -22.47 37.03 2.79
C ARG A 513 -21.21 37.24 3.62
N PHE A 514 -20.33 38.16 3.23
CA PHE A 514 -19.13 38.48 4.02
C PHE A 514 -19.50 38.94 5.43
N LYS A 515 -20.57 39.74 5.59
CA LYS A 515 -21.09 40.12 6.90
C LYS A 515 -21.54 38.91 7.72
N ARG A 516 -22.34 38.01 7.13
CA ARG A 516 -22.77 36.76 7.79
C ARG A 516 -21.61 35.84 8.15
N GLN A 517 -20.55 35.84 7.34
CA GLN A 517 -19.32 35.06 7.54
C GLN A 517 -18.33 35.72 8.51
N GLY A 518 -18.65 36.88 9.08
CA GLY A 518 -17.73 37.63 9.97
C GLY A 518 -16.50 38.22 9.27
N GLN A 519 -16.47 38.25 7.94
CA GLN A 519 -15.33 38.74 7.15
C GLN A 519 -15.38 40.26 6.95
N THR A 520 -15.23 41.02 8.04
CA THR A 520 -15.39 42.49 8.07
C THR A 520 -14.51 43.23 7.06
N ALA A 521 -13.25 42.81 6.90
CA ALA A 521 -12.35 43.43 5.92
C ALA A 521 -12.85 43.27 4.47
N SER A 522 -13.27 42.06 4.08
CA SER A 522 -13.84 41.78 2.76
C SER A 522 -15.16 42.51 2.56
N TYR A 523 -16.02 42.56 3.59
CA TYR A 523 -17.27 43.31 3.58
C TYR A 523 -17.04 44.80 3.27
N ASN A 524 -16.12 45.44 3.98
CA ASN A 524 -15.81 46.86 3.79
C ASN A 524 -15.22 47.14 2.40
N ARG A 525 -14.36 46.26 1.87
CA ARG A 525 -13.85 46.36 0.49
C ARG A 525 -14.99 46.34 -0.53
N VAL A 526 -15.93 45.40 -0.40
CA VAL A 526 -17.08 45.31 -1.31
C VAL A 526 -17.98 46.55 -1.22
N LEU A 527 -18.18 47.11 -0.01
CA LEU A 527 -18.94 48.36 0.14
C LEU A 527 -18.26 49.54 -0.57
N SER A 528 -16.93 49.62 -0.54
CA SER A 528 -16.19 50.64 -1.28
C SER A 528 -16.44 50.53 -2.79
N GLU A 529 -16.39 49.31 -3.32
CA GLU A 529 -16.68 49.05 -4.74
C GLU A 529 -18.12 49.42 -5.13
N ILE A 530 -19.10 49.12 -4.26
CA ILE A 530 -20.50 49.54 -4.46
C ILE A 530 -20.60 51.07 -4.58
N ARG A 531 -19.95 51.83 -3.69
CA ARG A 531 -19.96 53.30 -3.74
C ARG A 531 -19.29 53.82 -5.01
N ARG A 532 -18.13 53.28 -5.37
CA ARG A 532 -17.37 53.65 -6.57
C ARG A 532 -18.16 53.42 -7.86
N ILE A 533 -18.84 52.29 -7.98
CA ILE A 533 -19.67 51.97 -9.15
C ILE A 533 -20.91 52.86 -9.17
N SER A 534 -21.51 53.14 -8.00
CA SER A 534 -22.69 53.99 -7.88
C SER A 534 -22.41 55.43 -8.32
N SER A 535 -21.28 56.02 -7.92
CA SER A 535 -20.91 57.42 -8.21
C SER A 535 -20.52 57.70 -9.67
N ARG A 536 -20.05 56.70 -10.43
CA ARG A 536 -19.67 56.83 -11.86
C ARG A 536 -20.84 57.08 -12.83
N GLY A 537 -22.07 57.31 -12.34
CA GLY A 537 -23.24 57.59 -13.19
C GLY A 537 -23.87 58.98 -12.98
N ASN A 538 -23.26 59.85 -12.18
CA ASN A 538 -23.70 61.22 -11.95
C ASN A 538 -22.82 62.26 -12.68
N LYS A 539 -22.25 61.89 -13.83
CA LYS A 539 -21.52 62.81 -14.72
C LYS A 539 -21.98 62.60 -16.14
#